data_AF-A0A1Q9EE65-F1
#
_entry.id   AF-A0A1Q9EE65-F1
#
_cell.length_a   1.000
_cell.length_b   1.000
_cell.length_c   1.000
_cell.angle_alpha   90.00
_cell.angle_beta   90.00
_cell.angle_gamma   90.00
#
_symmetry.space_group_name_H-M   'P 1'
#
loop_
_entity.id
_entity.type
_entity.pdbx_description
1 polymer ?
#
loop_
_entity_poly.entity_id
_entity_poly.type
_entity_poly.pdbx_seq_one_letter_code
_entity_poly.pdbx_strand_id
1 'polypeptide(L)'
;MAWPDLRPPGTKGIKRNLQGDVMSVHGIFNYQSPFISRTLVRNGKLYTNRDLRGSDDKIYGADWTATEAIVRNARLEEPFTLDVQGFSLHKESTAMSYNEFFQEDVILKKYHAEVAEVMKRLTGARLGGFQVDFG
;
A
#
# COMPACT_ATOMS: atom_id res chain seq x y z
N MET A 1 10.94 6.80 19.77
CA MET A 1 9.51 6.49 19.98
C MET A 1 9.28 5.06 19.47
N ALA A 2 8.42 4.26 20.11
CA ALA A 2 8.09 2.92 19.59
C ALA A 2 7.23 3.04 18.32
N TRP A 3 7.20 2.00 17.50
CA TRP A 3 6.21 1.91 16.43
C TRP A 3 4.80 2.01 17.02
N PRO A 4 3.86 2.69 16.35
CA PRO A 4 2.52 2.81 16.89
C PRO A 4 1.83 1.45 16.79
N ASP A 5 1.20 1.01 17.89
CA ASP A 5 0.47 -0.25 17.89
C ASP A 5 -0.66 -0.18 16.86
N LEU A 6 -0.69 -1.18 15.97
CA LEU A 6 -1.84 -1.43 15.11
C LEU A 6 -2.98 -1.90 16.01
N ARG A 7 -3.92 -1.00 16.29
CA ARG A 7 -5.18 -1.36 16.92
C ARG A 7 -6.09 -1.90 15.83
N PRO A 8 -6.43 -3.21 15.83
CA PRO A 8 -7.39 -3.71 14.87
C PRO A 8 -8.71 -2.95 15.06
N PRO A 9 -9.40 -2.61 13.96
CA PRO A 9 -10.69 -1.96 14.06
C PRO A 9 -11.61 -2.79 14.94
N GLY A 10 -12.18 -2.19 15.98
CA GLY A 10 -13.24 -2.83 16.75
C GLY A 10 -14.40 -3.18 15.82
N THR A 11 -15.19 -4.20 16.16
CA THR A 11 -16.35 -4.64 15.37
C THR A 11 -17.44 -3.57 15.21
N LYS A 12 -17.35 -2.45 15.93
CA LYS A 12 -18.23 -1.29 15.77
C LYS A 12 -17.91 -0.55 14.47
N GLY A 13 -18.91 -0.41 13.59
CA GLY A 13 -18.79 0.38 12.35
C GLY A 13 -18.58 -0.41 11.06
N ILE A 14 -18.71 -1.74 11.09
CA ILE A 14 -18.72 -2.56 9.86
C ILE A 14 -20.07 -2.38 9.15
N LYS A 15 -20.04 -1.93 7.89
CA LYS A 15 -21.21 -1.91 7.00
C LYS A 15 -21.12 -3.09 6.05
N ARG A 16 -22.25 -3.77 5.84
CA ARG A 16 -22.37 -4.90 4.92
C ARG A 16 -23.49 -4.66 3.90
N ASN A 17 -23.37 -5.25 2.71
CA ASN A 17 -24.45 -5.26 1.72
C ASN A 17 -25.49 -6.36 2.06
N LEU A 18 -26.54 -6.48 1.23
CA LEU A 18 -27.59 -7.49 1.40
C LEU A 18 -27.08 -8.93 1.26
N GLN A 19 -25.97 -9.12 0.53
CA GLN A 19 -25.30 -10.40 0.32
C GLN A 19 -24.35 -10.77 1.47
N GLY A 20 -24.18 -9.87 2.45
CA GLY A 20 -23.31 -10.08 3.61
C GLY A 20 -21.85 -9.66 3.39
N ASP A 21 -21.49 -9.17 2.19
CA ASP A 21 -20.15 -8.66 1.90
C ASP A 21 -19.87 -7.39 2.70
N VAL A 22 -18.65 -7.24 3.18
CA VAL A 22 -18.21 -6.03 3.88
C VAL A 22 -18.06 -4.90 2.88
N MET A 23 -18.85 -3.84 3.03
CA MET A 23 -18.80 -2.62 2.22
C MET A 23 -17.81 -1.61 2.79
N SER A 24 -17.79 -1.42 4.10
CA SER A 24 -16.83 -0.52 4.73
C SER A 24 -16.57 -0.89 6.17
N VAL A 25 -15.40 -0.50 6.69
CA VAL A 25 -15.03 -0.60 8.10
C VAL A 25 -14.47 0.72 8.59
N HIS A 26 -14.70 1.05 9.86
CA HIS A 26 -14.02 2.16 10.52
C HIS A 26 -12.68 1.67 11.07
N GLY A 27 -11.58 2.31 10.71
CA GLY A 27 -10.24 1.99 11.18
C GLY A 27 -9.56 3.20 11.82
N ILE A 28 -8.66 2.92 12.77
CA ILE A 28 -7.76 3.93 13.33
C ILE A 28 -6.41 3.74 12.67
N PHE A 29 -5.92 4.79 12.00
CA PHE A 29 -4.64 4.81 11.32
C PHE A 29 -3.70 5.79 12.00
N ASN A 30 -2.45 5.40 12.16
CA ASN A 30 -1.41 6.26 12.72
C ASN A 30 -0.70 6.97 11.57
N TYR A 31 -1.04 8.23 11.34
CA TYR A 31 -0.36 9.08 10.36
C TYR A 31 0.74 9.89 11.03
N GLN A 32 1.66 10.44 10.22
CA GLN A 32 2.63 11.39 10.74
C GLN A 32 1.92 12.62 11.32
N SER A 33 2.30 12.98 12.54
CA SER A 33 1.77 14.15 13.24
C SER A 33 1.95 15.42 12.41
N PRO A 34 0.92 16.27 12.27
CA PRO A 34 1.01 17.51 11.50
C PRO A 34 1.97 18.53 12.14
N PHE A 35 2.35 18.29 13.40
CA PHE A 35 3.30 19.12 14.15
C PHE A 35 4.76 18.74 13.89
N ILE A 36 5.02 17.63 13.18
CA ILE A 36 6.36 17.27 12.74
C ILE A 36 6.74 18.16 11.56
N SER A 37 7.95 18.71 11.60
CA SER A 37 8.51 19.44 10.46
C SER A 37 8.56 18.55 9.22
N ARG A 38 7.85 18.94 8.16
CA ARG A 38 7.87 18.23 6.87
C ARG A 38 9.29 18.14 6.34
N THR A 39 9.72 16.93 6.07
CA THR A 39 11.03 16.62 5.52
C THR A 39 10.91 16.47 4.00
N LEU A 40 10.89 17.58 3.27
CA LEU A 40 10.93 17.56 1.80
C LEU A 40 12.31 17.14 1.24
N VAL A 41 13.33 17.11 2.09
CA VAL A 41 14.72 16.72 1.80
C VAL A 41 15.28 15.85 2.92
N ARG A 42 16.28 15.00 2.64
CA ARG A 42 17.04 14.25 3.67
C ARG A 42 17.76 15.25 4.61
N ASN A 43 17.09 15.69 5.67
CA ASN A 43 17.67 16.58 6.68
C ASN A 43 18.21 15.82 7.91
N GLY A 44 18.25 14.49 7.84
CA GLY A 44 18.72 13.62 8.94
C GLY A 44 17.80 13.58 10.16
N LYS A 45 16.59 14.15 10.12
CA LYS A 45 15.68 14.18 11.27
C LYS A 45 14.88 12.89 11.48
N LEU A 46 14.67 12.09 10.44
CA LEU A 46 14.02 10.78 10.53
C LEU A 46 15.07 9.68 10.36
N TYR A 47 15.36 8.94 11.42
CA TYR A 47 16.33 7.83 11.39
C TYR A 47 16.05 6.80 12.47
N THR A 48 16.64 5.61 12.32
CA THR A 48 16.84 4.64 13.40
C THR A 48 18.34 4.32 13.49
N ASN A 49 18.83 4.06 14.70
CA ASN A 49 20.19 3.57 14.91
C ASN A 49 20.16 2.05 14.93
N ARG A 50 21.09 1.41 14.23
CA ARG A 50 21.25 -0.03 14.26
C ARG A 50 22.45 -0.41 15.13
N ASP A 51 22.26 -1.34 16.05
CA ASP A 51 23.36 -1.85 16.85
C ASP A 51 24.24 -2.83 16.05
N LEU A 52 25.41 -3.15 16.60
CA LEU A 52 26.36 -4.08 15.97
C LEU A 52 25.83 -5.52 15.87
N ARG A 53 24.71 -5.84 16.53
CA ARG A 53 24.04 -7.15 16.47
C ARG A 53 22.90 -7.17 15.45
N GLY A 54 22.68 -6.06 14.75
CA GLY A 54 21.67 -5.92 13.72
C GLY A 54 20.27 -5.61 14.25
N SER A 55 20.12 -5.30 15.54
CA SER A 55 18.87 -4.84 16.14
C SER A 55 18.71 -3.33 15.93
N ASP A 56 17.53 -2.92 15.50
CA ASP A 56 17.19 -1.52 15.33
C ASP A 56 16.74 -0.92 16.67
N ASP A 57 17.16 0.32 16.95
CA ASP A 57 16.69 1.15 18.06
C ASP A 57 15.34 1.81 17.68
N LYS A 58 14.81 2.65 18.58
CA LYS A 58 13.61 3.46 18.36
C LYS A 58 13.75 4.41 17.16
N ILE A 59 12.62 4.78 16.57
CA ILE A 59 12.60 5.81 15.51
C ILE A 59 12.73 7.20 16.14
N TYR A 60 13.58 8.03 15.53
CA TYR A 60 13.80 9.43 15.86
C TYR A 60 13.12 10.32 14.82
N GLY A 61 12.53 11.44 15.25
CA GLY A 61 11.83 12.41 14.38
C GLY A 61 10.57 11.92 13.68
N ALA A 62 10.01 10.78 14.12
CA ALA A 62 8.64 10.41 13.86
C ALA A 62 7.78 10.70 15.11
N ASP A 63 6.62 11.30 14.88
CA ASP A 63 5.52 11.38 15.83
C ASP A 63 4.25 11.03 15.09
N TRP A 64 3.32 10.38 15.79
CA TRP A 64 2.15 9.76 15.20
C TRP A 64 0.87 10.39 15.72
N THR A 65 -0.09 10.61 14.84
CA THR A 65 -1.45 11.03 15.19
C THR A 65 -2.43 9.95 14.75
N ALA A 66 -3.13 9.38 15.73
CA ALA A 66 -4.22 8.45 15.47
C ALA A 66 -5.38 9.19 14.82
N THR A 67 -5.79 8.74 13.64
CA THR A 67 -6.87 9.34 12.85
C THR A 67 -7.87 8.26 12.50
N GLU A 68 -9.15 8.55 12.74
CA GLU A 68 -10.23 7.68 12.29
C GLU A 68 -10.46 7.86 10.78
N ALA A 69 -10.51 6.75 10.05
CA ALA A 69 -10.84 6.75 8.63
C ALA A 69 -11.79 5.60 8.29
N ILE A 70 -12.63 5.83 7.27
CA ILE A 70 -13.53 4.82 6.73
C ILE A 70 -12.82 4.12 5.58
N VAL A 71 -12.54 2.82 5.75
CA VAL A 71 -12.01 1.97 4.68
C VAL A 71 -13.19 1.41 3.90
N ARG A 72 -13.23 1.65 2.60
CA ARG A 72 -14.27 1.15 1.70
C ARG A 72 -13.77 -0.02 0.88
N ASN A 73 -14.64 -0.99 0.63
CA ASN A 73 -14.33 -2.14 -0.20
C ASN A 73 -14.45 -1.75 -1.67
N ALA A 74 -13.30 -1.42 -2.27
CA ALA A 74 -13.24 -1.01 -3.67
C ALA A 74 -13.67 -2.10 -4.67
N ARG A 75 -13.81 -3.37 -4.25
CA ARG A 75 -14.26 -4.46 -5.13
C ARG A 75 -15.77 -4.43 -5.42
N LEU A 76 -16.53 -3.68 -4.61
CA LEU A 76 -17.98 -3.55 -4.71
C LEU A 76 -18.43 -2.21 -5.31
N GLU A 77 -17.50 -1.26 -5.41
CA GLU A 77 -17.76 0.10 -5.91
C GLU A 77 -17.02 0.23 -7.27
N GLU A 78 -17.75 0.44 -8.36
CA GLU A 78 -17.20 0.69 -9.71
C GLU A 78 -17.78 2.02 -10.24
N PRO A 79 -16.99 2.88 -10.93
CA PRO A 79 -15.56 2.77 -11.22
C PRO A 79 -14.67 3.62 -10.29
N PHE A 80 -13.61 3.04 -9.73
CA PHE A 80 -12.46 3.80 -9.21
C PHE A 80 -11.56 4.20 -10.36
N THR A 81 -11.21 5.48 -10.42
CA THR A 81 -10.36 6.04 -11.48
C THR A 81 -9.11 6.62 -10.86
N LEU A 82 -8.01 6.56 -11.61
CA LEU A 82 -6.75 7.15 -11.18
C LEU A 82 -6.90 8.66 -10.90
N ASP A 83 -7.71 9.36 -11.71
CA ASP A 83 -7.87 10.82 -11.61
C ASP A 83 -8.62 11.28 -10.37
N VAL A 84 -9.59 10.50 -9.88
CA VAL A 84 -10.43 10.88 -8.74
C VAL A 84 -9.88 10.33 -7.42
N GLN A 85 -9.44 9.08 -7.40
CA GLN A 85 -9.00 8.40 -6.16
C GLN A 85 -7.49 8.22 -6.06
N GLY A 86 -6.72 8.54 -7.10
CA GLY A 86 -5.27 8.31 -7.14
C GLY A 86 -4.89 6.84 -7.35
N PHE A 87 -5.87 5.95 -7.51
CA PHE A 87 -5.69 4.53 -7.84
C PHE A 87 -6.90 4.02 -8.62
N SER A 88 -6.69 2.99 -9.42
CA SER A 88 -7.77 2.22 -10.06
C SER A 88 -7.63 0.74 -9.72
N LEU A 89 -8.76 0.04 -9.68
CA LEU A 89 -8.81 -1.39 -9.45
C LEU A 89 -9.33 -2.07 -10.71
N HIS A 90 -8.52 -2.96 -11.29
CA HIS A 90 -8.89 -3.70 -12.49
C HIS A 90 -8.83 -5.20 -12.20
N LYS A 91 -9.90 -5.92 -12.57
CA LYS A 91 -9.94 -7.38 -12.50
C LYS A 91 -9.34 -7.93 -13.79
N GLU A 92 -8.20 -8.60 -13.66
CA GLU A 92 -7.46 -9.20 -14.77
C GLU A 92 -7.26 -10.68 -14.50
N SER A 93 -7.46 -11.50 -15.53
CA SER A 93 -7.10 -12.91 -15.49
C SER A 93 -5.62 -13.07 -15.85
N THR A 94 -4.90 -13.92 -15.12
CA THR A 94 -3.53 -14.32 -15.45
C THR A 94 -3.52 -15.73 -16.05
N ALA A 95 -2.58 -16.00 -16.95
CA ALA A 95 -2.34 -17.36 -17.43
C ALA A 95 -1.45 -18.17 -16.47
N MET A 96 -1.05 -17.60 -15.33
CA MET A 96 -0.33 -18.29 -14.28
C MET A 96 -1.27 -19.11 -13.39
N SER A 97 -0.84 -20.34 -13.09
CA SER A 97 -1.37 -21.15 -12.02
C SER A 97 -0.84 -20.69 -10.65
N TYR A 98 -1.54 -21.07 -9.59
CA TYR A 98 -1.17 -20.71 -8.21
C TYR A 98 0.26 -21.14 -7.84
N ASN A 99 0.69 -22.32 -8.29
CA ASN A 99 2.03 -22.85 -7.95
C ASN A 99 3.17 -22.13 -8.67
N GLU A 100 2.90 -21.49 -9.82
CA GLU A 100 3.91 -20.72 -10.56
C GLU A 100 4.30 -19.43 -9.82
N PHE A 101 3.45 -18.90 -8.92
CA PHE A 101 3.76 -17.73 -8.09
C PHE A 101 4.85 -17.97 -7.03
N PHE A 102 5.30 -19.21 -6.86
CA PHE A 102 6.41 -19.54 -5.96
C PHE A 102 7.72 -19.82 -6.71
N GLN A 103 7.71 -19.70 -8.04
CA GLN A 103 8.88 -19.96 -8.89
C GLN A 103 9.40 -18.63 -9.46
N GLU A 104 10.49 -18.13 -8.89
CA GLU A 104 11.07 -16.83 -9.23
C GLU A 104 11.28 -16.66 -10.75
N ASP A 105 11.90 -17.65 -11.41
CA ASP A 105 12.15 -17.60 -12.85
C ASP A 105 10.87 -17.43 -13.69
N VAL A 106 9.77 -18.04 -13.25
CA VAL A 106 8.49 -17.97 -13.94
C VAL A 106 7.84 -16.62 -13.70
N ILE A 107 7.93 -16.08 -12.48
CA ILE A 107 7.43 -14.75 -12.15
C ILE A 107 8.14 -13.69 -13.00
N LEU A 108 9.46 -13.73 -13.06
CA LEU A 108 10.28 -12.78 -13.82
C LEU A 108 9.97 -12.79 -15.32
N LYS A 109 9.72 -13.97 -15.89
CA LYS A 109 9.52 -14.11 -17.35
C LYS A 109 8.06 -13.95 -17.78
N LYS A 110 7.11 -14.45 -17.00
CA LYS A 110 5.70 -14.57 -17.39
C LYS A 110 4.84 -13.51 -16.70
N TYR A 111 4.85 -13.49 -15.37
CA TYR A 111 3.99 -12.59 -14.60
C TYR A 111 4.27 -11.12 -14.88
N HIS A 112 5.54 -10.70 -14.81
CA HIS A 112 5.89 -9.30 -15.05
C HIS A 112 5.61 -8.86 -16.49
N ALA A 113 5.74 -9.76 -17.47
CA ALA A 113 5.37 -9.47 -18.84
C ALA A 113 3.84 -9.25 -18.99
N GLU A 114 3.02 -10.10 -18.37
CA GLU A 114 1.57 -9.93 -18.33
C GLU A 114 1.17 -8.59 -17.66
N VAL A 115 1.79 -8.26 -16.53
CA VAL A 115 1.54 -6.99 -15.82
C VAL A 115 1.92 -5.78 -16.68
N ALA A 116 3.05 -5.84 -17.39
CA ALA A 116 3.48 -4.76 -18.26
C ALA A 116 2.46 -4.48 -19.39
N GLU A 117 1.92 -5.53 -20.00
CA GLU A 117 0.89 -5.39 -21.05
C GLU A 117 -0.43 -4.85 -20.50
N VAL A 118 -0.86 -5.30 -19.31
CA VAL A 118 -2.04 -4.75 -18.60
C VAL A 118 -1.84 -3.27 -18.33
N MET A 119 -0.69 -2.87 -17.77
CA MET A 119 -0.39 -1.48 -17.46
C MET A 119 -0.39 -0.60 -18.70
N LYS A 120 0.24 -1.07 -19.79
CA LYS A 120 0.26 -0.37 -21.08
C LYS A 120 -1.14 -0.17 -21.64
N ARG A 121 -1.99 -1.20 -21.57
CA ARG A 121 -3.38 -1.14 -22.04
C ARG A 121 -4.22 -0.16 -21.22
N LEU A 122 -4.08 -0.16 -19.90
CA LEU A 122 -4.93 0.63 -19.01
C LEU A 122 -4.51 2.10 -18.91
N THR A 123 -3.21 2.38 -18.94
CA THR A 123 -2.69 3.75 -18.75
C THR A 123 -2.33 4.44 -20.07
N GLY A 124 -2.28 3.71 -21.19
CA GLY A 124 -1.75 4.23 -22.45
C GLY A 124 -0.25 4.57 -22.39
N ALA A 125 0.43 4.25 -21.29
CA ALA A 125 1.85 4.53 -21.13
C ALA A 125 2.66 3.73 -22.16
N ARG A 126 3.50 4.42 -22.93
CA ARG A 126 4.57 3.78 -23.68
C ARG A 126 5.65 3.42 -22.67
N LEU A 127 6.10 2.16 -22.65
CA LEU A 127 7.19 1.65 -21.80
C LEU A 127 8.43 2.56 -21.88
N GLY A 128 8.49 3.56 -20.99
CA GLY A 128 9.72 4.15 -20.50
C GLY A 128 9.97 3.47 -19.16
N GLY A 129 11.12 2.79 -19.04
CA GLY A 129 11.39 1.82 -17.97
C GLY A 129 10.94 2.26 -16.57
N PHE A 130 10.34 1.32 -15.84
CA PHE A 130 10.30 1.41 -14.38
C PHE A 130 11.72 1.21 -13.87
N GLN A 131 12.44 2.31 -13.66
CA GLN A 131 13.68 2.31 -12.90
C GLN A 131 13.31 2.50 -11.43
N VAL A 132 13.40 1.42 -10.66
CA VAL A 132 13.39 1.50 -9.20
C VAL A 132 14.84 1.80 -8.81
N ASP A 133 15.15 3.08 -8.64
CA ASP A 133 16.43 3.51 -8.08
C ASP A 133 16.47 3.13 -6.59
N PHE A 134 17.22 2.08 -6.28
CA PHE A 134 17.72 1.87 -4.94
C PHE A 134 18.93 2.80 -4.75
N GLY A 135 18.68 4.01 -4.25
CA GLY A 135 19.69 5.00 -3.84
C GLY A 135 19.90 5.07 -2.33
#